data_AF-A0A7W5BWE2-F1
#
_entry.id   AF-A0A7W5BWE2-F1
#
_cell.length_a   1.000
_cell.length_b   1.000
_cell.length_c   1.000
_cell.angle_alpha   90.00
_cell.angle_beta   90.00
_cell.angle_gamma   90.00
#
_symmetry.space_group_name_H-M   'P 1'
#
loop_
_entity.id
_entity.type
_entity.pdbx_description
1 polymer ?
#
loop_
_entity_poly.entity_id
_entity_poly.type
_entity_poly.pdbx_seq_one_letter_code
_entity_poly.pdbx_strand_id
1 'polypeptide(L)'
;MKERGYPVVQETARRIIKERLAAGLSPRPDPVSFGKQILSSDVEKYQVAAGGHRAVFFDRGVLDALYMLDEAQALTRDKAARYVRRFPYSRVVFLLPPWEEIYAKDSERDQSLEEAVQVFEGMKRWYSYWGYETVEVPRVSVEARVAFVLKRIPCC
;
A
#
# COMPACT_ATOMS: atom_id res chain seq x y z
N MET A 1 13.56 6.13 0.10
CA MET A 1 12.95 7.47 -0.10
C MET A 1 13.23 8.43 1.05
N LYS A 2 13.00 8.03 2.30
CA LYS A 2 13.32 8.86 3.49
C LYS A 2 14.76 9.41 3.48
N GLU A 3 15.75 8.56 3.21
CA GLU A 3 17.17 8.95 3.07
C GLU A 3 17.45 9.91 1.91
N ARG A 4 16.52 10.04 0.95
CA ARG A 4 16.59 10.99 -0.17
C ARG A 4 15.83 12.29 0.11
N GLY A 5 15.41 12.52 1.35
CA GLY A 5 14.73 13.75 1.77
C GLY A 5 13.24 13.81 1.46
N TYR A 6 12.63 12.72 0.97
CA TYR A 6 11.19 12.67 0.73
C TYR A 6 10.43 12.21 1.97
N PRO A 7 9.31 12.86 2.33
CA PRO A 7 8.40 12.34 3.35
C PRO A 7 7.87 10.97 2.94
N VAL A 8 7.79 10.06 3.93
CA VAL A 8 7.26 8.71 3.75
C VAL A 8 6.20 8.44 4.80
N VAL A 9 4.99 8.14 4.35
CA VAL A 9 3.90 7.63 5.17
C VAL A 9 4.05 6.10 5.26
N GLN A 10 4.24 5.58 6.47
CA GLN A 10 4.47 4.15 6.71
C GLN A 10 3.17 3.34 6.68
N GLU A 11 3.27 2.06 6.27
CA GLU A 11 2.13 1.13 6.21
C GLU A 11 1.40 0.97 7.54
N THR A 12 0.07 1.07 7.52
CA THR A 12 -0.76 0.93 8.73
C THR A 12 -0.86 -0.51 9.24
N ALA A 13 -0.96 -1.50 8.35
CA ALA A 13 -1.18 -2.89 8.75
C ALA A 13 -0.05 -3.42 9.65
N ARG A 14 1.22 -3.16 9.31
CA ARG A 14 2.37 -3.50 10.15
C ARG A 14 2.31 -2.89 11.55
N ARG A 15 1.91 -1.61 11.66
CA ARG A 15 1.74 -0.95 12.96
C ARG A 15 0.69 -1.68 13.81
N ILE A 16 -0.48 -1.97 13.23
CA ILE A 16 -1.56 -2.68 13.92
C ILE A 16 -1.10 -4.08 14.35
N ILE A 17 -0.43 -4.83 13.48
CA ILE A 17 0.09 -6.17 13.79
C ILE A 17 1.04 -6.11 14.99
N LYS A 18 1.97 -5.15 15.02
CA LYS A 18 2.89 -4.95 16.16
C LYS A 18 2.17 -4.64 17.46
N GLU A 19 1.21 -3.72 17.43
CA GLU A 19 0.40 -3.35 18.59
C GLU A 19 -0.38 -4.56 19.15
N ARG A 20 -0.94 -5.39 18.27
CA ARG A 20 -1.66 -6.61 18.65
C ARG A 20 -0.76 -7.66 19.27
N LEU A 21 0.41 -7.91 18.67
CA LEU A 21 1.40 -8.84 19.23
C LEU A 21 1.89 -8.38 20.61
N ALA A 22 2.13 -7.08 20.79
CA ALA A 22 2.51 -6.50 22.08
C ALA A 22 1.40 -6.67 23.14
N ALA A 23 0.13 -6.72 22.72
CA ALA A 23 -1.02 -6.99 23.58
C ALA A 23 -1.31 -8.49 23.78
N GLY A 24 -0.47 -9.40 23.27
CA GLY A 24 -0.70 -10.85 23.38
C GLY A 24 -1.86 -11.38 22.53
N LEU A 25 -2.28 -10.61 21.52
CA LEU A 25 -3.35 -10.98 20.60
C LEU A 25 -2.81 -11.64 19.33
N SER A 26 -3.69 -12.26 18.55
CA SER A 26 -3.36 -12.71 17.19
C SER A 26 -2.88 -11.53 16.33
N PRO A 27 -1.87 -11.72 15.46
CA PRO A 27 -1.29 -10.63 14.68
C PRO A 27 -2.32 -9.93 13.79
N ARG A 28 -3.27 -10.67 13.21
CA ARG A 28 -4.36 -10.12 12.41
C ARG A 28 -5.72 -10.36 13.09
N PRO A 29 -6.62 -9.35 13.12
CA PRO A 29 -8.03 -9.56 13.42
C PRO A 29 -8.76 -10.14 12.20
N ASP A 30 -10.10 -10.24 12.26
CA ASP A 30 -10.89 -10.60 11.09
C ASP A 30 -10.65 -9.61 9.92
N PRO A 31 -10.69 -10.08 8.65
CA PRO A 31 -10.31 -9.25 7.50
C PRO A 31 -11.13 -7.96 7.36
N VAL A 32 -12.41 -7.97 7.72
CA VAL A 32 -13.29 -6.80 7.59
C VAL A 32 -12.95 -5.74 8.64
N SER A 33 -12.80 -6.13 9.89
CA SER A 33 -12.34 -5.24 10.96
C SER A 33 -10.95 -4.71 10.68
N PHE A 34 -10.05 -5.57 10.19
CA PHE A 34 -8.69 -5.18 9.84
C PHE A 34 -8.67 -4.13 8.74
N GLY A 35 -9.37 -4.39 7.63
CA GLY A 35 -9.48 -3.46 6.50
C GLY A 35 -10.10 -2.12 6.90
N LYS A 36 -11.11 -2.12 7.79
CA LYS A 36 -11.72 -0.88 8.31
C LYS A 36 -10.75 -0.06 9.17
N GLN A 37 -10.00 -0.72 10.05
CA GLN A 37 -8.99 -0.07 10.88
C GLN A 37 -7.87 0.53 10.03
N ILE A 38 -7.39 -0.24 9.03
CA ILE A 38 -6.39 0.25 8.07
C ILE A 38 -6.93 1.45 7.31
N LEU A 39 -8.14 1.36 6.76
CA LEU A 39 -8.76 2.43 5.98
C LEU A 39 -8.89 3.73 6.80
N SER A 40 -9.34 3.65 8.05
CA SER A 40 -9.47 4.83 8.92
C SER A 40 -8.13 5.52 9.13
N SER A 41 -7.11 4.75 9.52
CA SER A 41 -5.76 5.28 9.78
C SER A 41 -5.08 5.78 8.51
N ASP A 42 -5.29 5.15 7.35
CA ASP A 42 -4.72 5.61 6.08
C ASP A 42 -5.38 6.91 5.58
N VAL A 43 -6.69 7.10 5.84
CA VAL A 43 -7.38 8.36 5.57
C VAL A 43 -6.82 9.50 6.42
N GLU A 44 -6.62 9.27 7.71
CA GLU A 44 -6.02 10.26 8.63
C GLU A 44 -4.59 10.62 8.19
N LYS A 45 -3.76 9.60 7.92
CA LYS A 45 -2.39 9.80 7.43
C LYS A 45 -2.35 10.56 6.11
N TYR A 46 -3.26 10.26 5.18
CA TYR A 46 -3.36 10.98 3.92
C TYR A 46 -3.65 12.47 4.15
N GLN A 47 -4.59 12.79 5.04
CA GLN A 47 -4.97 14.18 5.34
C GLN A 47 -3.82 14.95 6.00
N VAL A 48 -3.08 14.31 6.90
CA VAL A 48 -1.91 14.93 7.56
C VAL A 48 -0.75 15.14 6.59
N ALA A 49 -0.57 14.23 5.63
CA ALA A 49 0.49 14.30 4.63
C ALA A 49 0.21 15.32 3.50
N ALA A 50 -1.01 15.84 3.39
CA ALA A 50 -1.42 16.74 2.32
C ALA A 50 -0.87 18.17 2.54
N GLY A 51 0.25 18.51 1.90
CA GLY A 51 0.72 19.89 1.77
C GLY A 51 2.25 20.05 1.72
N GLY A 52 2.72 21.16 1.13
CA GLY A 52 4.09 21.68 1.31
C GLY A 52 5.27 20.90 0.71
N HIS A 53 5.03 19.74 0.09
CA HIS A 53 6.10 18.89 -0.46
C HIS A 53 5.94 18.63 -1.96
N ARG A 54 7.07 18.51 -2.67
CA ARG A 54 7.11 18.12 -4.09
C ARG A 54 6.49 16.75 -4.34
N ALA A 55 6.75 15.79 -3.45
CA ALA A 55 6.15 14.46 -3.48
C ALA A 55 6.17 13.86 -2.06
N VAL A 56 5.13 13.09 -1.74
CA VAL A 56 5.06 12.27 -0.53
C VAL A 56 4.87 10.83 -0.96
N PHE A 57 5.69 9.92 -0.42
CA PHE A 57 5.57 8.49 -0.70
C PHE A 57 4.73 7.80 0.35
N PHE A 58 3.75 7.03 -0.09
CA PHE A 58 2.93 6.19 0.76
C PHE A 58 3.39 4.74 0.60
N ASP A 59 3.81 4.14 1.71
CA ASP A 59 4.03 2.70 1.82
C ASP A 59 2.67 2.04 2.11
N ARG A 60 1.93 1.76 1.03
CA ARG A 60 0.48 1.52 0.98
C ARG A 60 -0.37 2.72 1.37
N GLY A 61 -1.61 2.75 0.88
CA GLY A 61 -2.54 3.82 1.17
C GLY A 61 -4.00 3.39 1.12
N VAL A 62 -4.88 4.39 1.00
CA VAL A 62 -6.34 4.23 1.04
C VAL A 62 -6.81 3.17 0.02
N LEU A 63 -6.26 3.16 -1.19
CA LEU A 63 -6.66 2.18 -2.22
C LEU A 63 -6.31 0.74 -1.85
N ASP A 64 -5.19 0.49 -1.15
CA ASP A 64 -4.82 -0.84 -0.67
C ASP A 64 -5.80 -1.34 0.40
N ALA A 65 -6.23 -0.46 1.31
CA ALA A 65 -7.22 -0.77 2.32
C ALA A 65 -8.59 -1.08 1.70
N LEU A 66 -8.98 -0.33 0.65
CA LEU A 66 -10.21 -0.60 -0.09
C LEU A 66 -10.16 -1.94 -0.83
N TYR A 67 -9.00 -2.30 -1.42
CA TYR A 67 -8.82 -3.61 -2.06
C TYR A 67 -9.05 -4.74 -1.06
N MET A 68 -8.46 -4.67 0.14
CA MET A 68 -8.69 -5.67 1.19
C MET A 68 -10.18 -5.81 1.55
N LEU A 69 -10.90 -4.69 1.63
CA LEU A 69 -12.34 -4.70 1.93
C LEU A 69 -13.21 -5.21 0.77
N ASP A 70 -12.79 -4.99 -0.48
CA ASP A 70 -13.43 -5.54 -1.68
C ASP A 70 -13.29 -7.07 -1.73
N GLU A 71 -12.07 -7.59 -1.49
CA GLU A 71 -11.79 -9.03 -1.42
C GLU A 71 -12.57 -9.70 -0.28
N ALA A 72 -12.76 -8.99 0.83
CA ALA A 72 -13.59 -9.45 1.95
C ALA A 72 -15.11 -9.25 1.72
N GLN A 73 -15.54 -8.85 0.52
CA GLN A 73 -16.93 -8.57 0.14
C GLN A 73 -17.64 -7.56 1.06
N ALA A 74 -16.87 -6.68 1.70
CA ALA A 74 -17.34 -5.71 2.69
C ALA A 74 -17.44 -4.28 2.14
N LEU A 75 -17.17 -4.09 0.84
CA LEU A 75 -17.14 -2.80 0.17
C LEU A 75 -17.97 -2.85 -1.13
N THR A 76 -18.85 -1.87 -1.31
CA THR A 76 -19.54 -1.70 -2.59
C THR A 76 -18.73 -0.80 -3.53
N ARG A 77 -18.90 -0.99 -4.84
CA ARG A 77 -18.21 -0.18 -5.87
C ARG A 77 -18.48 1.33 -5.70
N ASP A 78 -19.70 1.73 -5.37
CA ASP A 78 -20.04 3.13 -5.12
C ASP A 78 -19.37 3.73 -3.88
N LYS A 79 -19.15 2.92 -2.84
CA LYS A 79 -18.40 3.34 -1.66
C LYS A 79 -16.91 3.49 -2.01
N ALA A 80 -16.34 2.51 -2.71
CA ALA A 80 -14.96 2.58 -3.19
C ALA A 80 -14.72 3.83 -4.06
N ALA A 81 -15.61 4.10 -5.03
CA ALA A 81 -15.51 5.24 -5.93
C ALA A 81 -15.51 6.59 -5.18
N ARG A 82 -16.26 6.70 -4.09
CA ARG A 82 -16.26 7.90 -3.24
C ARG A 82 -14.90 8.12 -2.57
N TYR A 83 -14.27 7.08 -2.04
CA TYR A 83 -12.93 7.19 -1.46
C TYR A 83 -11.88 7.54 -2.51
N VAL A 84 -11.89 6.86 -3.66
CA VAL A 84 -10.91 7.11 -4.75
C VAL A 84 -10.96 8.57 -5.22
N ARG A 85 -12.16 9.15 -5.37
CA ARG A 85 -12.31 10.57 -5.73
C ARG A 85 -11.89 11.52 -4.60
N ARG A 86 -12.07 11.12 -3.34
CA ARG A 86 -11.80 11.97 -2.18
C ARG A 86 -10.33 11.99 -1.78
N PHE A 87 -9.61 10.90 -2.03
CA PHE A 87 -8.21 10.69 -1.65
C PHE A 87 -7.35 10.31 -2.87
N PRO A 88 -7.17 11.22 -3.84
CA PRO A 88 -6.44 10.91 -5.07
C PRO A 88 -4.94 10.73 -4.80
N TYR A 89 -4.31 9.78 -5.48
CA TYR A 89 -2.86 9.61 -5.52
C TYR A 89 -2.34 10.09 -6.88
N SER A 90 -1.01 10.11 -7.04
CA SER A 90 -0.39 10.27 -8.36
C SER A 90 -0.97 9.23 -9.33
N ARG A 91 -1.15 9.63 -10.60
CA ARG A 91 -1.61 8.73 -11.67
C ARG A 91 -0.73 7.48 -11.77
N VAL A 92 0.58 7.64 -11.58
CA VAL A 92 1.55 6.54 -11.60
C VAL A 92 1.69 5.97 -10.19
N VAL A 93 1.44 4.67 -10.05
CA VAL A 93 1.56 3.89 -8.81
C VAL A 93 2.64 2.83 -9.00
N PHE A 94 3.57 2.77 -8.05
CA PHE A 94 4.68 1.81 -8.10
C PHE A 94 4.31 0.53 -7.36
N LEU A 95 4.32 -0.60 -8.05
CA LEU A 95 4.12 -1.91 -7.45
C LEU A 95 5.46 -2.64 -7.33
N LEU A 96 5.71 -3.25 -6.17
CA LEU A 96 6.89 -4.07 -5.93
C LEU A 96 6.47 -5.54 -6.09
N PRO A 97 6.91 -6.25 -7.15
CA PRO A 97 6.58 -7.65 -7.30
C PRO A 97 7.16 -8.47 -6.13
N PRO A 98 6.47 -9.52 -5.67
CA PRO A 98 7.10 -10.51 -4.81
C PRO A 98 8.13 -11.30 -5.63
N TRP A 99 9.32 -11.54 -5.08
CA TRP A 99 10.34 -12.37 -5.72
C TRP A 99 11.12 -13.19 -4.69
N GLU A 100 11.46 -14.42 -5.06
CA GLU A 100 12.01 -15.47 -4.19
C GLU A 100 13.24 -15.00 -3.41
N GLU A 101 14.14 -14.26 -4.07
CA GLU A 101 15.44 -13.86 -3.53
C GLU A 101 15.34 -12.91 -2.33
N ILE A 102 14.19 -12.26 -2.10
CA ILE A 102 13.95 -11.44 -0.90
C ILE A 102 12.66 -11.80 -0.15
N TYR A 103 11.92 -12.80 -0.63
CA TYR A 103 10.66 -13.20 -0.01
C TYR A 103 10.95 -14.06 1.22
N ALA A 104 11.27 -13.37 2.33
CA ALA A 104 11.36 -13.99 3.63
C ALA A 104 10.02 -13.83 4.35
N LYS A 105 9.56 -14.93 4.96
CA LYS A 105 8.54 -14.88 6.01
C LYS A 105 9.17 -14.20 7.22
N ASP A 106 8.49 -13.18 7.73
CA ASP A 106 8.81 -12.55 9.01
C ASP A 106 7.57 -12.64 9.92
N SER A 107 7.66 -12.12 11.15
CA SER A 107 6.53 -12.12 12.10
C SER A 107 5.30 -11.34 11.58
N GLU A 108 5.44 -10.59 10.49
CA GLU A 108 4.41 -9.77 9.87
C GLU A 108 3.94 -10.36 8.52
N ARG A 109 4.67 -11.30 7.92
CA ARG A 109 4.37 -12.00 6.65
C ARG A 109 4.23 -13.51 6.85
N ASP A 110 2.98 -13.96 6.98
CA ASP A 110 2.60 -15.37 7.08
C ASP A 110 2.22 -16.00 5.73
N GLN A 111 1.97 -15.17 4.71
CA GLN A 111 1.57 -15.61 3.37
C GLN A 111 2.63 -16.48 2.67
N SER A 112 2.18 -17.42 1.85
CA SER A 112 3.03 -18.09 0.87
C SER A 112 3.44 -17.13 -0.26
N LEU A 113 4.48 -17.50 -1.01
CA LEU A 113 4.88 -16.70 -2.17
C LEU A 113 3.75 -16.63 -3.21
N GLU A 114 3.06 -17.74 -3.42
CA GLU A 114 1.92 -17.86 -4.34
C GLU A 114 0.78 -16.93 -3.92
N GLU A 115 0.45 -16.88 -2.63
CA GLU A 115 -0.54 -15.93 -2.09
C GLU A 115 -0.10 -14.48 -2.31
N ALA A 116 1.19 -14.17 -2.11
CA ALA A 116 1.70 -12.83 -2.37
C ALA A 116 1.64 -12.45 -3.86
N VAL A 117 1.89 -13.39 -4.77
CA VAL A 117 1.72 -13.20 -6.21
C VAL A 117 0.26 -12.94 -6.56
N GLN A 118 -0.67 -13.69 -5.98
CA GLN A 118 -2.11 -13.47 -6.20
C GLN A 118 -2.55 -12.09 -5.73
N VAL A 119 -2.12 -11.66 -4.54
CA VAL A 119 -2.38 -10.31 -4.02
C VAL A 119 -1.77 -9.24 -4.93
N PHE A 120 -0.54 -9.44 -5.40
CA PHE A 120 0.13 -8.51 -6.31
C PHE A 120 -0.66 -8.32 -7.62
N GLU A 121 -1.06 -9.42 -8.26
CA GLU A 121 -1.84 -9.39 -9.50
C GLU A 121 -3.24 -8.80 -9.28
N GLY A 122 -3.88 -9.11 -8.15
CA GLY A 122 -5.16 -8.51 -7.74
C GLY A 122 -5.06 -7.00 -7.55
N MET A 123 -4.02 -6.55 -6.84
CA MET A 123 -3.74 -5.13 -6.61
C MET A 123 -3.49 -4.39 -7.93
N LYS A 124 -2.74 -5.00 -8.86
CA LYS A 124 -2.51 -4.45 -10.20
C LYS A 124 -3.81 -4.22 -10.96
N ARG A 125 -4.72 -5.20 -10.97
CA ARG A 125 -6.06 -5.08 -11.57
C ARG A 125 -6.90 -4.02 -10.86
N TRP A 126 -6.85 -3.97 -9.53
CA TRP A 126 -7.60 -3.01 -8.72
C TRP A 126 -7.20 -1.57 -9.02
N TYR A 127 -5.92 -1.24 -9.02
CA TYR A 127 -5.44 0.09 -9.38
C TYR A 127 -5.78 0.45 -10.83
N SER A 128 -5.60 -0.49 -11.77
CA SER A 128 -5.94 -0.28 -13.18
C SER A 128 -7.43 0.01 -13.38
N TYR A 129 -8.31 -0.70 -12.66
CA TYR A 129 -9.76 -0.46 -12.69
C TYR A 129 -10.14 0.97 -12.28
N TRP A 130 -9.41 1.55 -11.33
CA TRP A 130 -9.62 2.95 -10.90
C TRP A 130 -8.88 3.98 -11.74
N GLY A 131 -8.28 3.59 -12.87
CA GLY A 131 -7.64 4.49 -13.84
C GLY A 131 -6.20 4.89 -13.51
N TYR A 132 -5.55 4.20 -12.56
CA TYR A 132 -4.15 4.40 -12.25
C TYR A 132 -3.26 3.61 -13.21
N GLU A 133 -2.09 4.16 -13.52
CA GLU A 133 -1.02 3.48 -14.24
C GLU A 133 -0.13 2.75 -13.24
N THR A 134 -0.14 1.42 -13.29
CA THR A 134 0.72 0.60 -12.42
C THR A 134 2.08 0.38 -13.08
N VAL A 135 3.15 0.77 -12.40
CA VAL A 135 4.53 0.56 -12.84
C VAL A 135 5.21 -0.41 -11.89
N GLU A 136 5.65 -1.54 -12.42
CA GLU A 136 6.43 -2.51 -11.64
C GLU A 136 7.85 -1.99 -11.43
N VAL A 137 8.27 -1.98 -10.17
CA VAL A 137 9.63 -1.60 -9.81
C VAL A 137 10.56 -2.78 -10.11
N PRO A 138 11.65 -2.58 -10.87
CA PRO A 138 12.53 -3.67 -11.28
C PRO A 138 13.20 -4.36 -10.09
N ARG A 139 13.49 -5.65 -10.24
CA ARG A 139 14.15 -6.51 -9.25
C ARG A 139 15.67 -6.28 -9.26
N VAL A 140 16.07 -5.08 -8.86
CA VAL A 140 17.47 -4.61 -8.81
C VAL A 140 17.81 -4.10 -7.41
N SER A 141 19.05 -3.64 -7.20
CA SER A 141 19.49 -3.09 -5.91
C SER A 141 18.56 -1.98 -5.40
N VAL A 142 18.57 -1.74 -4.09
CA VAL A 142 17.75 -0.69 -3.47
C VAL A 142 18.04 0.68 -4.11
N GLU A 143 19.31 0.99 -4.35
CA GLU A 143 19.76 2.25 -4.95
C GLU A 143 19.21 2.40 -6.37
N ALA A 144 19.25 1.33 -7.17
CA ALA A 144 18.75 1.32 -8.53
C ALA A 144 17.21 1.44 -8.58
N ARG A 145 16.50 0.81 -7.64
CA ARG A 145 15.04 0.96 -7.48
C ARG A 145 14.66 2.39 -7.11
N VAL A 146 15.38 3.01 -6.16
CA VAL A 146 15.17 4.41 -5.79
C VAL A 146 15.37 5.32 -7.00
N ALA A 147 16.46 5.14 -7.75
CA ALA A 147 16.71 5.92 -8.97
C ALA A 147 15.62 5.71 -10.03
N PHE A 148 15.15 4.48 -10.22
CA PHE A 148 14.06 4.15 -11.15
C PHE A 148 12.76 4.87 -10.82
N VAL A 149 12.38 4.89 -9.54
CA VAL A 149 11.17 5.56 -9.06
C VAL A 149 11.30 7.07 -9.20
N LEU A 150 12.40 7.66 -8.75
CA LEU A 150 12.62 9.12 -8.81
C LEU A 150 12.58 9.66 -10.25
N LYS A 151 13.04 8.90 -11.25
CA LYS A 151 12.96 9.27 -12.67
C LYS A 151 11.54 9.31 -13.25
N ARG A 152 10.57 8.70 -12.57
CA ARG A 152 9.17 8.55 -13.04
C ARG A 152 8.17 9.38 -12.24
N ILE A 153 8.64 10.14 -11.25
CA ILE A 153 7.79 11.11 -10.57
C ILE A 153 7.60 12.28 -11.52
N PRO A 154 6.36 12.77 -11.71
CA PRO A 154 6.14 13.99 -12.48
C PRO A 154 7.06 15.11 -11.97
N CYS A 155 7.80 15.75 -12.88
CA CYS A 155 8.35 17.06 -12.58
C CYS A 155 7.17 18.02 -12.47
N CYS A 156 7.09 18.74 -11.35
CA CYS A 156 6.20 19.89 -11.22
C CYS A 156 6.59 20.95 -12.25
#